data_AF-A0A4Y8KUX8-F1
#
_entry.id   AF-A0A4Y8KUX8-F1
#
_cell.length_a   1.000
_cell.length_b   1.000
_cell.length_c   1.000
_cell.angle_alpha   90.00
_cell.angle_beta   90.00
_cell.angle_gamma   90.00
#
_symmetry.space_group_name_H-M   'P 1'
#
loop_
_entity.id
_entity.type
_entity.pdbx_description
1 polymer ?
#
loop_
_entity_poly.entity_id
_entity_poly.type
_entity_poly.pdbx_seq_one_letter_code
_entity_poly.pdbx_strand_id
1 'polypeptide(L)'
;MDSLRLKKTWDSYTKEVNSLMELINQCTNLLSPGTDNEKLKKKLLKTADNVAQKANSIDKTISVIPDPVDIVLPFASEEFKIAWEYYLHFLEEAHSLSLASTVENKRLDFLYKISGKDEKRAIEILDFHIRQNYKPLYKLREDQLSGDEQPEEINNNSFNIKQETAI
;
A
#
# COMPACT_ATOMS: atom_id res chain seq x y z
N MET A 1 -6.67 -12.69 0.95
CA MET A 1 -7.75 -12.90 1.95
C MET A 1 -8.17 -11.58 2.61
N ASP A 2 -7.30 -10.56 2.59
CA ASP A 2 -7.47 -9.31 3.35
C ASP A 2 -8.52 -8.33 2.79
N SER A 3 -8.73 -8.30 1.47
CA SER A 3 -9.77 -7.46 0.85
C SER A 3 -11.18 -7.82 1.33
N LEU A 4 -11.48 -9.11 1.47
CA LEU A 4 -12.79 -9.59 1.95
C LEU A 4 -13.02 -9.23 3.43
N ARG A 5 -11.96 -9.31 4.25
CA ARG A 5 -11.98 -8.94 5.68
C ARG A 5 -12.11 -7.44 5.86
N LEU A 6 -11.40 -6.65 5.05
CA LEU A 6 -11.51 -5.19 5.04
C LEU A 6 -12.93 -4.74 4.69
N LYS A 7 -13.51 -5.32 3.62
CA LYS A 7 -14.89 -5.01 3.19
C LYS A 7 -15.91 -5.34 4.29
N LYS A 8 -15.82 -6.53 4.89
CA LYS A 8 -16.72 -6.93 5.99
C LYS A 8 -16.59 -6.02 7.22
N THR A 9 -15.36 -5.62 7.57
CA THR A 9 -15.09 -4.70 8.68
C THR A 9 -15.64 -3.31 8.39
N TRP A 10 -15.48 -2.85 7.15
CA TRP A 10 -15.99 -1.59 6.64
C TRP A 10 -17.53 -1.54 6.60
N ASP A 11 -18.18 -2.62 6.17
CA ASP A 11 -19.63 -2.76 6.19
C ASP A 11 -20.18 -2.68 7.62
N SER A 12 -19.49 -3.30 8.58
CA SER A 12 -19.85 -3.23 10.00
C SER A 12 -19.71 -1.80 10.55
N TYR A 13 -18.59 -1.14 10.26
CA TYR A 13 -18.36 0.25 10.67
C TYR A 13 -19.42 1.20 10.10
N THR A 14 -19.75 1.05 8.81
CA THR A 14 -20.76 1.89 8.14
C THR A 14 -22.14 1.69 8.77
N LYS A 15 -22.51 0.46 9.14
CA LYS A 15 -23.75 0.19 9.89
C LYS A 15 -23.77 0.90 11.25
N GLU A 16 -22.67 0.84 12.00
CA GLU A 16 -22.59 1.51 13.31
C GLU A 16 -22.68 3.04 13.18
N VAL A 17 -22.05 3.63 12.17
CA VAL A 17 -22.14 5.07 11.86
C VAL A 17 -23.58 5.46 11.53
N ASN A 18 -24.30 4.65 10.74
CA ASN A 18 -25.70 4.91 10.41
C ASN A 18 -26.61 4.82 11.65
N SER A 19 -26.43 3.79 12.47
CA SER A 19 -27.15 3.66 13.75
C SER A 19 -26.90 4.84 14.69
N LEU A 20 -25.66 5.34 14.75
CA LEU A 20 -25.31 6.53 15.54
C LEU A 20 -26.03 7.77 15.01
N MET A 21 -26.13 7.94 13.69
CA MET A 21 -26.87 9.06 13.09
C MET A 21 -28.36 9.00 13.42
N GLU A 22 -28.98 7.82 13.41
CA GLU A 22 -30.37 7.64 13.83
C GLU A 22 -30.58 8.03 15.29
N LEU A 23 -29.69 7.59 16.19
CA LEU A 23 -29.73 7.96 17.61
C LEU A 23 -29.54 9.47 17.82
N ILE A 24 -28.62 10.10 17.09
CA ILE A 24 -28.44 11.55 17.12
C ILE A 24 -29.72 12.26 16.69
N ASN A 25 -30.35 11.83 15.59
CA ASN A 25 -31.60 12.41 15.12
C ASN A 25 -32.71 12.28 16.17
N GLN A 26 -32.86 11.09 16.78
CA GLN A 26 -33.82 10.86 17.86
C GLN A 26 -33.56 11.79 19.05
N CYS A 27 -32.32 11.87 19.54
CA CYS A 27 -31.94 12.75 20.65
C CYS A 27 -32.22 14.22 20.35
N THR A 28 -31.93 14.69 19.14
CA THR A 28 -32.20 16.09 18.76
C THR A 28 -33.68 16.44 18.63
N ASN A 29 -34.55 15.43 18.45
CA ASN A 29 -36.00 15.62 18.44
C ASN A 29 -36.61 15.63 19.85
N LEU A 30 -35.86 15.13 20.84
CA LEU A 30 -36.24 15.16 22.26
C LEU A 30 -35.79 16.44 22.99
N LEU A 31 -34.95 17.27 22.36
CA LEU A 31 -34.52 18.53 22.94
C LEU A 31 -35.66 19.54 22.96
N SER A 32 -35.86 20.18 24.12
CA SER A 32 -36.85 21.25 24.26
C SER A 32 -36.45 22.48 23.43
N PRO A 33 -37.43 23.19 22.85
CA PRO A 33 -37.14 24.40 22.07
C PRO A 33 -36.51 25.48 22.95
N GLY A 34 -35.34 25.97 22.52
CA GLY A 34 -34.57 26.99 23.21
C GLY A 34 -33.34 27.40 22.40
N THR A 35 -32.93 28.66 22.48
CA THR A 35 -31.88 29.23 21.61
C THR A 35 -30.56 28.46 21.67
N ASP A 36 -30.18 27.96 22.84
CA ASP A 36 -28.95 27.18 23.01
C ASP A 36 -29.11 25.72 22.57
N ASN A 37 -30.29 25.12 22.77
CA ASN A 37 -30.63 23.79 22.28
C ASN A 37 -30.68 23.74 20.75
N GLU A 38 -31.18 24.79 20.10
CA GLU A 38 -31.20 24.93 18.63
C GLU A 38 -29.78 25.06 18.06
N LYS A 39 -28.91 25.83 18.72
CA LYS A 39 -27.49 25.91 18.34
C LYS A 39 -26.80 24.55 18.49
N LEU A 40 -27.04 23.85 19.60
CA LEU A 40 -26.49 22.51 19.85
C LEU A 40 -27.00 21.51 18.81
N LYS A 41 -28.30 21.50 18.52
CA LYS A 41 -28.93 20.65 17.49
C LYS A 41 -28.28 20.88 16.13
N LYS A 42 -28.14 22.13 15.68
CA LYS A 42 -27.47 22.45 14.41
C LYS A 42 -26.02 21.99 14.37
N LYS A 43 -25.27 22.18 15.46
CA LYS A 43 -23.86 21.76 15.55
C LYS A 43 -23.73 20.22 15.51
N LEU A 44 -24.62 19.52 16.21
CA LEU A 44 -24.62 18.06 16.27
C LEU A 44 -24.98 17.44 14.92
N LEU A 45 -26.06 17.91 14.29
CA LEU A 45 -26.48 17.46 12.95
C LEU A 45 -25.40 17.73 11.90
N LYS A 46 -24.78 18.92 11.91
CA LYS A 46 -23.66 19.23 11.01
C LYS A 46 -22.46 18.31 11.23
N THR A 47 -22.17 17.96 12.48
CA THR A 47 -21.06 17.05 12.80
C THR A 47 -21.37 15.63 12.33
N ALA A 48 -22.61 15.17 12.52
CA ALA A 48 -23.07 13.87 12.04
C ALA A 48 -22.99 13.77 10.51
N ASP A 49 -23.45 14.81 9.79
CA ASP A 49 -23.38 14.87 8.33
C ASP A 49 -21.93 14.83 7.82
N ASN A 50 -21.03 15.56 8.47
CA ASN A 50 -19.59 15.50 8.15
C ASN A 50 -18.99 14.10 8.33
N VAL A 51 -19.42 13.36 9.36
CA VAL A 51 -18.98 11.97 9.59
C VAL A 51 -19.50 11.06 8.48
N ALA A 52 -20.77 11.20 8.08
CA ALA A 52 -21.36 10.46 6.98
C ALA A 52 -20.65 10.72 5.64
N GLN A 53 -20.34 11.99 5.34
CA GLN A 53 -19.62 12.36 4.12
C GLN A 53 -18.20 11.77 4.09
N LYS A 54 -17.49 11.75 5.22
CA LYS A 54 -16.18 11.11 5.33
C LYS A 54 -16.27 9.60 5.16
N ALA A 55 -17.26 8.95 5.78
CA ALA A 55 -17.52 7.52 5.59
C ALA A 55 -17.77 7.20 4.11
N ASN A 56 -18.67 7.93 3.45
CA ASN A 56 -18.94 7.76 2.01
C ASN A 56 -17.70 7.97 1.12
N SER A 57 -16.76 8.85 1.52
CA SER A 57 -15.52 9.08 0.78
C SER A 57 -14.55 7.90 0.90
N ILE A 58 -14.48 7.27 2.08
CA ILE A 58 -13.70 6.05 2.30
C ILE A 58 -14.34 4.87 1.56
N ASP A 59 -15.67 4.77 1.55
CA ASP A 59 -16.40 3.73 0.83
C ASP A 59 -16.11 3.74 -0.68
N LYS A 60 -16.08 4.94 -1.29
CA LYS A 60 -15.64 5.14 -2.68
C LYS A 60 -14.18 4.71 -2.89
N THR A 61 -13.33 4.96 -1.91
CA THR A 61 -11.90 4.59 -2.00
C THR A 61 -11.73 3.07 -1.94
N ILE A 62 -12.47 2.40 -1.05
CA ILE A 62 -12.45 0.93 -0.92
C ILE A 62 -13.07 0.27 -2.16
N SER A 63 -14.14 0.84 -2.71
CA SER A 63 -14.85 0.32 -3.88
C SER A 63 -14.06 0.45 -5.20
N VAL A 64 -13.04 1.30 -5.24
CA VAL A 64 -12.18 1.51 -6.42
C VAL A 64 -10.94 0.61 -6.42
N ILE A 65 -10.70 -0.16 -5.35
CA ILE A 65 -9.61 -1.14 -5.34
C ILE A 65 -9.97 -2.23 -6.35
N PRO A 66 -9.25 -2.34 -7.49
CA PRO A 66 -9.53 -3.38 -8.46
C PRO A 66 -9.32 -4.74 -7.80
N ASP A 67 -10.11 -5.74 -8.21
CA ASP A 67 -9.91 -7.09 -7.70
C ASP A 67 -8.45 -7.51 -7.88
N PRO A 68 -7.83 -8.15 -6.86
CA PRO A 68 -6.46 -8.62 -6.99
C PRO A 68 -6.35 -9.56 -8.18
N VAL A 69 -5.41 -9.27 -9.08
CA VAL A 69 -5.07 -10.19 -10.17
C VAL A 69 -4.30 -11.38 -9.58
N ASP A 70 -4.49 -12.57 -10.15
CA ASP A 70 -3.73 -13.75 -9.77
C ASP A 70 -2.22 -13.52 -9.95
N ILE A 71 -1.44 -13.92 -8.95
CA ILE A 71 0.02 -13.85 -8.97
C ILE A 71 0.57 -15.03 -9.76
N VAL A 72 1.36 -14.77 -10.79
CA VAL A 72 2.00 -15.78 -11.62
C VAL A 72 3.48 -15.82 -11.30
N LEU A 73 3.90 -16.85 -10.55
CA LEU A 73 5.30 -17.06 -10.24
C LEU A 73 6.06 -17.57 -11.48
N PRO A 74 7.22 -16.99 -11.81
CA PRO A 74 8.02 -17.39 -12.97
C PRO A 74 8.73 -18.74 -12.77
N PHE A 75 8.91 -19.16 -11.52
CA PHE A 75 9.53 -20.42 -11.14
C PHE A 75 8.62 -21.17 -10.17
N ALA A 76 8.51 -22.49 -10.33
CA ALA A 76 7.58 -23.33 -9.57
C ALA A 76 8.20 -23.93 -8.30
N SER A 77 9.51 -23.81 -8.13
CA SER A 77 10.23 -24.37 -6.99
C SER A 77 9.76 -23.75 -5.68
N GLU A 78 9.90 -24.53 -4.61
CA GLU A 78 9.54 -24.05 -3.28
C GLU A 78 10.59 -23.05 -2.77
N GLU A 79 11.85 -23.27 -3.13
CA GLU A 79 12.97 -22.40 -2.82
C GLU A 79 12.75 -20.98 -3.35
N PHE A 80 12.30 -20.84 -4.60
CA PHE A 80 11.99 -19.53 -5.17
C PHE A 80 10.79 -18.86 -4.49
N LYS A 81 9.73 -19.61 -4.17
CA LYS A 81 8.56 -19.08 -3.45
C LYS A 81 8.96 -18.48 -2.12
N ILE A 82 9.73 -19.24 -1.34
CA ILE A 82 10.22 -18.81 -0.04
C ILE A 82 11.07 -17.53 -0.19
N ALA A 83 12.01 -17.50 -1.14
CA ALA A 83 12.83 -16.32 -1.39
C ALA A 83 11.99 -15.09 -1.78
N TRP A 84 10.95 -15.27 -2.60
CA TRP A 84 10.04 -14.21 -2.97
C TRP A 84 9.23 -13.69 -1.78
N GLU A 85 8.68 -14.59 -0.95
CA GLU A 85 7.96 -14.22 0.28
C GLU A 85 8.86 -13.46 1.25
N TYR A 86 10.12 -13.88 1.43
CA TYR A 86 11.10 -13.14 2.23
C TYR A 86 11.35 -11.74 1.69
N TYR A 87 11.47 -11.60 0.37
CA TYR A 87 11.63 -10.28 -0.25
C TYR A 87 10.40 -9.38 -0.03
N LEU A 88 9.18 -9.94 -0.11
CA LEU A 88 7.96 -9.19 0.20
C LEU A 88 7.92 -8.73 1.66
N HIS A 89 8.24 -9.62 2.61
CA HIS A 89 8.33 -9.24 4.03
C HIS A 89 9.39 -8.16 4.26
N PHE A 90 10.55 -8.26 3.63
CA PHE A 90 11.58 -7.23 3.67
C PHE A 90 11.05 -5.86 3.21
N LEU A 91 10.32 -5.80 2.08
CA LEU A 91 9.75 -4.54 1.60
C LEU A 91 8.74 -3.94 2.58
N GLU A 92 7.96 -4.78 3.26
CA GLU A 92 7.01 -4.33 4.26
C GLU A 92 7.71 -3.84 5.53
N GLU A 93 8.63 -4.63 6.09
CA GLU A 93 9.32 -4.31 7.35
C GLU A 93 10.30 -3.13 7.22
N ALA A 94 11.15 -3.15 6.19
CA ALA A 94 12.21 -2.14 6.03
C ALA A 94 11.74 -0.87 5.33
N HIS A 95 10.68 -0.93 4.53
CA HIS A 95 10.25 0.17 3.67
C HIS A 95 8.76 0.51 3.74
N SER A 96 7.99 -0.15 4.60
CA SER A 96 6.52 0.03 4.72
C SER A 96 5.82 -0.03 3.37
N LEU A 97 6.29 -0.92 2.48
CA LEU A 97 5.81 -1.06 1.12
C LEU A 97 5.10 -2.40 0.94
N SER A 98 3.78 -2.37 0.79
CA SER A 98 3.00 -3.49 0.27
C SER A 98 2.79 -3.34 -1.25
N LEU A 99 2.96 -4.43 -1.99
CA LEU A 99 2.78 -4.43 -3.45
C LEU A 99 1.33 -4.76 -3.83
N ALA A 100 0.75 -3.94 -4.71
CA ALA A 100 -0.47 -4.34 -5.41
C ALA A 100 -0.16 -5.49 -6.38
N SER A 101 -1.08 -6.43 -6.56
CA SER A 101 -0.88 -7.65 -7.37
C SER A 101 -0.42 -7.38 -8.81
N THR A 102 -0.89 -6.30 -9.44
CA THR A 102 -0.41 -5.89 -10.77
C THR A 102 1.05 -5.46 -10.77
N VAL A 103 1.51 -4.82 -9.69
CA VAL A 103 2.89 -4.37 -9.53
C VAL A 103 3.78 -5.56 -9.20
N GLU A 104 3.29 -6.47 -8.36
CA GLU A 104 3.96 -7.72 -8.01
C GLU A 104 4.24 -8.56 -9.27
N ASN A 105 3.23 -8.81 -10.11
CA ASN A 105 3.39 -9.52 -11.38
C ASN A 105 4.41 -8.85 -12.31
N LYS A 106 4.41 -7.50 -12.39
CA LYS A 106 5.41 -6.77 -13.18
C LYS A 106 6.83 -6.92 -12.61
N ARG A 107 6.98 -6.94 -11.29
CA ARG A 107 8.28 -7.18 -10.65
C ARG A 107 8.77 -8.60 -10.86
N LEU A 108 7.88 -9.60 -10.78
CA LEU A 108 8.20 -10.99 -11.07
C LEU A 108 8.64 -11.19 -12.54
N ASP A 109 7.93 -10.59 -13.50
CA ASP A 109 8.33 -10.60 -14.92
C ASP A 109 9.68 -9.89 -15.13
N PHE A 110 9.90 -8.77 -14.45
CA PHE A 110 11.19 -8.08 -14.50
C PHE A 110 12.31 -8.93 -13.90
N LEU A 111 12.10 -9.55 -12.73
CA LEU A 111 13.03 -10.47 -12.08
C LEU A 111 13.42 -11.62 -13.00
N TYR A 112 12.42 -12.25 -13.64
CA TYR A 112 12.62 -13.32 -14.61
C TYR A 112 13.50 -12.90 -15.79
N LYS A 113 13.34 -11.64 -16.27
CA LYS A 113 14.15 -11.08 -17.34
C LYS A 113 15.59 -10.77 -16.89
N ILE A 114 15.77 -10.14 -15.74
CA ILE A 114 17.11 -9.75 -15.26
C ILE A 114 17.93 -10.93 -14.74
N SER A 115 17.28 -12.00 -14.29
CA SER A 115 17.95 -13.26 -13.93
C SER A 115 18.36 -14.09 -15.15
N GLY A 116 17.99 -13.67 -16.37
CA GLY A 116 18.26 -14.46 -17.57
C GLY A 116 17.45 -15.75 -17.61
N LYS A 117 16.28 -15.78 -16.96
CA LYS A 117 15.43 -16.98 -16.79
C LYS A 117 16.08 -18.08 -15.97
N ASP A 118 17.13 -17.77 -15.22
CA ASP A 118 17.76 -18.67 -14.27
C ASP A 118 17.18 -18.44 -12.88
N GLU A 119 16.73 -19.52 -12.24
CA GLU A 119 16.07 -19.48 -10.93
C GLU A 119 17.06 -19.16 -9.81
N LYS A 120 18.25 -19.79 -9.83
CA LYS A 120 19.28 -19.56 -8.80
C LYS A 120 19.73 -18.10 -8.82
N ARG A 121 19.96 -17.56 -10.01
CA ARG A 121 20.31 -16.16 -10.20
C ARG A 121 19.18 -15.23 -9.75
N ALA A 122 17.91 -15.62 -9.92
CA ALA A 122 16.78 -14.83 -9.41
C ALA A 122 16.80 -14.76 -7.88
N ILE A 123 17.03 -15.89 -7.21
CA ILE A 123 17.16 -15.97 -5.75
C ILE A 123 18.35 -15.12 -5.27
N GLU A 124 19.52 -15.24 -5.90
CA GLU A 124 20.70 -14.44 -5.54
C GLU A 124 20.46 -12.93 -5.70
N ILE A 125 19.71 -12.52 -6.72
CA ILE A 125 19.30 -11.12 -6.89
C ILE A 125 18.42 -10.67 -5.73
N LEU A 126 17.43 -11.47 -5.30
CA LEU A 126 16.58 -11.14 -4.16
C LEU A 126 17.42 -11.00 -2.87
N ASP A 127 18.29 -11.98 -2.60
CA ASP A 127 19.17 -11.98 -1.43
C ASP A 127 20.12 -10.78 -1.42
N PHE A 128 20.64 -10.38 -2.58
CA PHE A 128 21.46 -9.18 -2.69
C PHE A 128 20.68 -7.92 -2.30
N HIS A 129 19.45 -7.74 -2.81
CA HIS A 129 18.65 -6.55 -2.51
C HIS A 129 18.26 -6.48 -1.03
N ILE A 130 17.96 -7.62 -0.39
CA ILE A 130 17.70 -7.68 1.05
C ILE A 130 18.96 -7.28 1.83
N ARG A 131 20.11 -7.88 1.51
CA ARG A 131 21.39 -7.60 2.20
C ARG A 131 21.83 -6.13 2.08
N GLN A 132 21.59 -5.52 0.92
CA GLN A 132 21.93 -4.12 0.65
C GLN A 132 20.83 -3.13 1.04
N ASN A 133 19.69 -3.61 1.55
CA ASN A 133 18.53 -2.79 1.89
C ASN A 133 18.02 -1.95 0.70
N TYR A 134 18.01 -2.53 -0.51
CA TYR A 134 17.59 -1.87 -1.74
C TYR A 134 16.15 -2.22 -2.12
N LYS A 135 15.32 -1.18 -2.23
CA LYS A 135 13.90 -1.29 -2.58
C LYS A 135 13.60 -1.65 -4.05
N PRO A 136 14.23 -1.04 -5.07
CA PRO A 136 13.95 -1.35 -6.46
C PRO A 136 14.81 -2.51 -6.94
N LEU A 137 14.20 -3.48 -7.64
CA LEU A 137 14.97 -4.50 -8.37
C LEU A 137 15.69 -3.86 -9.56
N TYR A 138 16.94 -4.25 -9.79
CA TYR A 138 17.69 -3.91 -11.00
C TYR A 138 18.63 -5.06 -11.39
N LYS A 139 19.08 -5.04 -12.64
CA LYS A 139 20.02 -6.05 -13.15
C LYS A 139 21.37 -5.87 -12.47
N LEU A 140 21.81 -6.90 -11.76
CA LEU A 140 23.14 -6.96 -11.15
C LEU A 140 24.20 -7.39 -12.17
N ARG A 141 25.38 -6.78 -12.07
CA ARG A 141 26.60 -7.28 -12.72
C ARG A 141 27.11 -8.54 -11.99
N GLU A 142 27.95 -9.34 -12.64
CA GLU A 142 28.43 -10.62 -12.09
C GLU A 142 29.38 -10.44 -10.89
N ASP A 143 30.13 -9.34 -10.86
CA ASP A 143 30.99 -8.93 -9.74
C ASP A 143 30.20 -8.67 -8.44
N GLN A 144 29.02 -8.06 -8.53
CA GLN A 144 28.18 -7.72 -7.37
C GLN A 144 27.53 -8.96 -6.73
N LEU A 145 27.22 -9.98 -7.55
CA LEU A 145 26.66 -11.25 -7.08
C LEU A 145 27.70 -12.11 -6.38
N SER A 146 28.97 -11.98 -6.78
CA SER A 146 30.10 -12.78 -6.26
C SER A 146 30.56 -12.35 -4.86
N GLY A 147 30.12 -11.18 -4.38
CA GLY A 147 30.52 -10.64 -3.09
C GLY A 147 31.92 -9.99 -3.07
N ASP A 148 32.51 -9.76 -4.25
CA ASP A 148 33.85 -9.16 -4.39
C ASP A 148 33.83 -7.62 -4.44
N GLU A 149 32.68 -6.96 -4.34
CA GLU A 149 32.59 -5.50 -4.30
C GLU A 149 32.85 -4.95 -2.88
N GLN A 150 33.89 -4.13 -2.75
CA GLN A 150 34.01 -3.17 -1.64
C GLN A 150 32.88 -2.14 -1.73
N PRO A 151 32.30 -1.70 -0.59
CA PRO A 151 31.15 -0.80 -0.61
C PRO A 151 31.56 0.58 -1.14
N GLU A 152 31.17 0.90 -2.37
CA GLU A 152 31.11 2.30 -2.79
C GLU A 152 29.81 2.92 -2.23
N GLU A 153 29.97 3.98 -1.45
CA GLU A 153 28.86 4.77 -0.91
C GLU A 153 27.99 5.30 -2.06
N ILE A 154 26.77 4.78 -2.19
CA ILE A 154 25.77 5.35 -3.11
C ILE A 154 25.32 6.70 -2.56
N ASN A 155 25.97 7.75 -3.05
CA ASN A 155 25.60 9.14 -2.79
C ASN A 155 24.29 9.46 -3.53
N ASN A 156 23.16 9.33 -2.83
CA ASN A 156 21.82 9.67 -3.31
C ASN A 156 21.64 11.18 -3.47
N ASN A 157 22.42 11.82 -4.33
CA ASN A 157 22.23 13.24 -4.62
C ASN A 157 22.67 13.60 -6.04
N SER A 158 21.74 13.58 -7.01
CA SER A 158 21.77 14.48 -8.17
C SER A 158 20.55 14.31 -9.08
N PHE A 159 19.44 14.97 -8.73
CA PHE A 159 18.60 15.62 -9.73
C PHE A 159 18.71 17.12 -9.51
N ASN A 160 19.77 17.72 -10.05
CA ASN A 160 19.91 19.17 -10.12
C ASN A 160 19.46 19.60 -11.52
N ILE A 161 18.18 19.95 -11.65
CA ILE A 161 17.67 20.57 -12.88
C ILE A 161 18.19 22.00 -12.89
N LYS A 162 19.21 22.25 -13.73
CA LYS A 162 19.59 23.61 -14.09
C LYS A 162 18.40 24.26 -14.79
N GLN A 163 17.78 25.25 -14.15
CA GLN A 163 16.90 26.18 -14.85
C GLN A 163 17.80 27.07 -15.72
N GLU A 164 17.82 26.79 -17.03
CA GLU A 164 18.29 27.74 -18.02
C GLU A 164 17.37 28.95 -18.00
N THR A 165 17.93 30.08 -17.57
CA THR A 165 17.37 31.41 -17.79
C THR A 165 17.56 31.75 -19.26
N ALA A 166 16.47 31.90 -20.00
CA ALA A 166 16.47 32.49 -21.33
C ALA A 166 15.68 33.80 -21.29
N ILE A 167 16.47 34.89 -21.32
CA ILE A 167 16.26 36.22 -21.92
C ILE A 167 14.90 36.89 -21.73
#